data_AF-A0A6G8DEJ3-F1
#
_entry.id   AF-A0A6G8DEJ3-F1
#
_cell.length_a   1.000
_cell.length_b   1.000
_cell.length_c   1.000
_cell.angle_alpha   90.00
_cell.angle_beta   90.00
_cell.angle_gamma   90.00
#
_symmetry.space_group_name_H-M   'P 1'
#
loop_
_entity.id
_entity.type
_entity.pdbx_description
1 polymer ?
#
loop_
_entity_poly.entity_id
_entity_poly.type
_entity_poly.pdbx_seq_one_letter_code
_entity_poly.pdbx_strand_id
1 'polypeptide(L)'
;MPSGSWEEAVICSRNWAFYGPWFTGYMGDISFSMDVVSTEKANPKVNFLYPVALESAIQGFLTAYHGHEVYDEDKLTPYLKGPLNWTPLKQLPVPAVQLDVEEVSTYGRHLRYVFIPVSRDRLLTIQFDYGQSCAGNWKDKDAKISPKPMLDLIQNIISSIRLTPSPELQTEIDHAKEACTGDYSVSPECQPFKWPADVDKDGLTILEYRKDRYKN
;
A
#
# COMPACT_ATOMS: atom_id res chain seq x y z
N MET A 1 7.33 2.40 -12.21
CA MET A 1 8.31 2.20 -11.12
C MET A 1 9.71 2.00 -11.71
N PRO A 2 10.81 2.33 -11.00
CA PRO A 2 12.17 2.23 -11.56
C PRO A 2 12.57 0.82 -12.01
N SER A 3 12.03 -0.22 -11.38
CA SER A 3 12.26 -1.61 -11.78
C SER A 3 11.60 -2.00 -13.11
N GLY A 4 10.63 -1.23 -13.60
CA GLY A 4 9.77 -1.59 -14.73
C GLY A 4 8.87 -2.82 -14.48
N SER A 5 8.99 -3.48 -13.32
CA SER A 5 8.42 -4.82 -13.09
C SER A 5 6.91 -4.85 -12.84
N TRP A 6 6.28 -3.68 -12.70
CA TRP A 6 4.86 -3.51 -12.47
C TRP A 6 4.29 -2.45 -13.41
N GLU A 7 3.12 -2.76 -13.95
CA GLU A 7 2.27 -1.85 -14.70
C GLU A 7 1.15 -1.32 -13.81
N GLU A 8 0.72 -0.09 -14.08
CA GLU A 8 -0.26 0.63 -13.29
C GLU A 8 -1.24 1.34 -14.23
N ALA A 9 -2.53 1.19 -13.93
CA ALA A 9 -3.62 1.89 -14.60
C ALA A 9 -4.43 2.67 -13.56
N VAL A 10 -4.32 3.99 -13.61
CA VAL A 10 -5.05 4.89 -12.71
C VAL A 10 -6.54 4.81 -13.01
N ILE A 11 -7.35 4.52 -11.99
CA ILE A 11 -8.81 4.55 -12.09
C ILE A 11 -9.32 5.93 -11.75
N CYS A 12 -8.94 6.46 -10.58
CA CYS A 12 -9.31 7.79 -10.15
C CYS A 12 -8.39 8.33 -9.07
N SER A 13 -8.44 9.65 -8.89
CA SER A 13 -7.77 10.35 -7.80
C SER A 13 -8.64 11.48 -7.27
N ARG A 14 -8.43 11.85 -6.01
CA ARG A 14 -9.16 12.93 -5.34
C ARG A 14 -8.37 13.49 -4.19
N ASN A 15 -8.47 14.81 -3.99
CA ASN A 15 -7.86 15.48 -2.84
C ASN A 15 -8.94 16.11 -1.95
N TRP A 16 -8.69 16.12 -0.64
CA TRP A 16 -9.48 16.84 0.34
C TRP A 16 -8.57 17.72 1.18
N ALA A 17 -8.85 19.03 1.19
CA ALA A 17 -8.19 19.97 2.08
C ALA A 17 -9.01 20.12 3.38
N PHE A 18 -8.31 20.18 4.50
CA PHE A 18 -8.88 20.38 5.83
C PHE A 18 -8.55 21.80 6.29
N TYR A 19 -9.57 22.54 6.70
CA TYR A 19 -9.44 23.90 7.21
C TYR A 19 -9.87 23.93 8.65
N GLY A 20 -9.16 24.71 9.47
CA GLY A 20 -9.51 24.89 10.86
C GLY A 20 -10.59 25.96 11.06
N PRO A 21 -10.88 26.32 12.32
CA PRO A 21 -11.76 27.42 12.65
C PRO A 21 -11.31 28.75 12.04
N TRP A 22 -12.17 29.77 12.15
CA TRP A 22 -11.89 31.12 11.68
C TRP A 22 -10.46 31.59 12.01
N PHE A 23 -9.78 32.15 11.02
CA PHE A 23 -8.41 32.68 11.09
C PHE A 23 -7.26 31.68 11.26
N THR A 24 -7.55 30.37 11.28
CA THR A 24 -6.49 29.36 11.42
C THR A 24 -6.01 28.79 10.08
N GLY A 25 -6.85 28.86 9.03
CA GLY A 25 -6.47 28.54 7.66
C GLY A 25 -6.35 27.04 7.38
N TYR A 26 -5.43 26.70 6.47
CA TYR A 26 -5.18 25.34 6.01
C TYR A 26 -4.49 24.50 7.09
N MET A 27 -5.06 23.33 7.38
CA MET A 27 -4.59 22.43 8.43
C MET A 27 -3.90 21.18 7.89
N GLY A 28 -4.16 20.81 6.64
CA GLY A 28 -3.61 19.61 6.03
C GLY A 28 -4.52 19.09 4.93
N ASP A 29 -4.15 17.96 4.38
CA ASP A 29 -4.87 17.34 3.28
C ASP A 29 -4.76 15.82 3.29
N ILE A 30 -5.66 15.23 2.51
CA ILE A 30 -5.56 13.85 2.05
C ILE A 30 -5.54 13.89 0.53
N SER A 31 -4.53 13.28 -0.05
CA SER A 31 -4.50 12.88 -1.46
C SER A 31 -4.83 11.40 -1.57
N PHE A 32 -5.82 11.06 -2.38
CA PHE A 32 -6.27 9.70 -2.63
C PHE A 32 -6.03 9.32 -4.09
N SER A 33 -5.52 8.12 -4.31
CA SER A 33 -5.51 7.46 -5.62
C SER A 33 -6.04 6.04 -5.51
N MET A 34 -6.57 5.56 -6.63
CA MET A 34 -7.01 4.20 -6.80
C MET A 34 -6.56 3.71 -8.16
N ASP A 35 -5.80 2.63 -8.17
CA ASP A 35 -5.05 2.16 -9.32
C ASP A 35 -5.22 0.63 -9.43
N VAL A 36 -5.26 0.11 -10.66
CA VAL A 36 -5.10 -1.33 -10.89
C VAL A 36 -3.66 -1.60 -11.26
N VAL A 37 -3.04 -2.56 -10.58
CA VAL A 37 -1.64 -2.91 -10.78
C VAL A 37 -1.50 -4.39 -11.09
N SER A 38 -0.55 -4.70 -11.96
CA SER A 38 -0.17 -6.07 -12.33
C SER A 38 1.33 -6.13 -12.62
N THR A 39 1.91 -7.33 -12.52
CA THR A 39 3.30 -7.53 -12.94
C THR A 39 3.40 -7.34 -14.46
N GLU A 40 4.45 -6.64 -14.93
CA GLU A 40 4.68 -6.42 -16.37
C GLU A 40 4.78 -7.76 -17.13
N LYS A 41 5.42 -8.74 -16.48
CA LYS A 41 5.46 -10.12 -16.96
C LYS A 41 4.35 -10.92 -16.30
N ALA A 42 3.40 -11.40 -17.09
CA ALA A 42 2.38 -12.32 -16.62
C ALA A 42 3.02 -13.62 -16.09
N ASN A 43 2.70 -13.99 -14.85
CA ASN A 43 3.14 -15.23 -14.26
C ASN A 43 1.94 -16.16 -14.03
N PRO A 44 1.73 -17.19 -14.87
CA PRO A 44 0.53 -18.03 -14.78
C PRO A 44 0.47 -18.88 -13.50
N LYS A 45 1.57 -18.97 -12.76
CA LYS A 45 1.65 -19.72 -11.48
C LYS A 45 1.19 -18.88 -10.29
N VAL A 46 1.08 -17.56 -10.46
CA VAL A 46 0.71 -16.64 -9.40
C VAL A 46 -0.79 -16.40 -9.46
N ASN A 47 -1.42 -16.44 -8.30
CA ASN A 47 -2.81 -16.08 -8.15
C ASN A 47 -3.03 -15.30 -6.86
N PHE A 48 -3.25 -14.00 -6.97
CA PHE A 48 -3.41 -13.07 -5.87
C PHE A 48 -4.70 -13.27 -5.06
N LEU A 49 -5.61 -14.15 -5.49
CA LEU A 49 -6.74 -14.59 -4.67
C LEU A 49 -6.28 -15.52 -3.53
N TYR A 50 -5.10 -16.12 -3.61
CA TYR A 50 -4.52 -16.89 -2.51
C TYR A 50 -3.77 -15.96 -1.53
N PRO A 51 -4.03 -16.03 -0.21
CA PRO A 51 -3.46 -15.11 0.77
C PRO A 51 -1.93 -14.96 0.72
N VAL A 52 -1.19 -16.07 0.63
CA VAL A 52 0.29 -16.06 0.59
C VAL A 52 0.82 -15.40 -0.68
N ALA A 53 0.14 -15.62 -1.80
CA ALA A 53 0.50 -14.98 -3.07
C ALA A 53 0.19 -13.48 -3.03
N LEU A 54 -0.92 -13.08 -2.40
CA LEU A 54 -1.25 -11.67 -2.17
C LEU A 54 -0.19 -10.97 -1.31
N GLU A 55 0.23 -11.58 -0.20
CA GLU A 55 1.28 -11.03 0.68
C GLU A 55 2.59 -10.83 -0.07
N SER A 56 3.00 -11.83 -0.86
CA SER A 56 4.20 -11.75 -1.70
C SER A 56 4.08 -10.64 -2.75
N ALA A 57 2.89 -10.47 -3.34
CA ALA A 57 2.61 -9.42 -4.31
C ALA A 57 2.68 -8.02 -3.68
N ILE A 58 2.13 -7.86 -2.47
CA ILE A 58 2.19 -6.60 -1.72
C ILE A 58 3.64 -6.24 -1.39
N GLN A 59 4.45 -7.21 -0.94
CA GLN A 59 5.87 -6.99 -0.68
C GLN A 59 6.63 -6.61 -1.95
N GLY A 60 6.39 -7.33 -3.05
CA GLY A 60 6.99 -7.04 -4.35
C GLY A 60 6.61 -5.66 -4.87
N PHE A 61 5.32 -5.32 -4.86
CA PHE A 61 4.81 -4.02 -5.29
C PHE A 61 5.39 -2.87 -4.46
N LEU A 62 5.28 -2.92 -3.14
CA LEU A 62 5.77 -1.84 -2.27
C LEU A 62 7.30 -1.72 -2.33
N THR A 63 8.04 -2.82 -2.48
CA THR A 63 9.50 -2.76 -2.62
C THR A 63 9.90 -2.18 -3.97
N ALA A 64 9.17 -2.50 -5.05
CA ALA A 64 9.40 -1.89 -6.35
C ALA A 64 9.09 -0.39 -6.36
N TYR A 65 8.05 0.03 -5.62
CA TYR A 65 7.61 1.42 -5.56
C TYR A 65 8.46 2.27 -4.60
N HIS A 66 8.79 1.77 -3.41
CA HIS A 66 9.42 2.53 -2.31
C HIS A 66 10.74 1.94 -1.81
N GLY A 67 10.94 0.63 -1.97
CA GLY A 67 12.04 -0.09 -1.32
C GLY A 67 13.44 0.36 -1.74
N HIS A 68 13.57 0.94 -2.93
CA HIS A 68 14.83 1.43 -3.48
C HIS A 68 15.17 2.86 -3.01
N GLU A 69 14.23 3.57 -2.37
CA GLU A 69 14.41 4.94 -1.93
C GLU A 69 15.29 4.98 -0.67
N VAL A 70 16.42 5.68 -0.77
CA VAL A 70 17.41 5.79 0.31
C VAL A 70 17.57 7.27 0.66
N TYR A 71 17.44 7.58 1.96
CA TYR A 71 17.67 8.93 2.49
C TYR A 71 19.16 9.22 2.71
N ASP A 72 19.90 8.25 3.24
CA ASP A 72 21.35 8.33 3.48
C ASP A 72 22.01 7.14 2.80
N GLU A 73 22.66 7.37 1.66
CA GLU A 73 23.29 6.33 0.84
C GLU A 73 24.49 5.69 1.54
N ASP A 74 25.22 6.42 2.38
CA ASP A 74 26.40 5.91 3.09
C ASP A 74 25.97 4.93 4.20
N LYS A 75 24.85 5.21 4.85
CA LYS A 75 24.28 4.35 5.90
C LYS A 75 23.24 3.36 5.39
N LEU A 76 22.90 3.41 4.09
CA LEU A 76 21.77 2.68 3.49
C LEU A 76 20.48 2.85 4.30
N THR A 77 20.21 4.08 4.77
CA THR A 77 19.01 4.36 5.55
C THR A 77 17.82 4.51 4.60
N PRO A 78 16.79 3.66 4.67
CA PRO A 78 15.66 3.74 3.76
C PRO A 78 14.88 5.03 4.01
N TYR A 79 14.31 5.59 2.94
CA TYR A 79 13.48 6.79 3.03
C TYR A 79 12.15 6.50 3.75
N LEU A 80 11.59 5.31 3.48
CA LEU A 80 10.32 4.83 4.03
C LEU A 80 10.52 3.54 4.85
N LYS A 81 9.58 3.27 5.75
CA LYS A 81 9.45 2.00 6.47
C LYS A 81 8.02 1.49 6.39
N GLY A 82 7.85 0.18 6.31
CA GLY A 82 6.56 -0.48 6.28
C GLY A 82 6.72 -1.98 6.06
N PRO A 83 5.63 -2.77 6.11
CA PRO A 83 4.30 -2.33 6.48
C PRO A 83 4.18 -2.08 7.99
N LEU A 84 3.40 -1.07 8.36
CA LEU A 84 2.96 -0.79 9.72
C LEU A 84 1.45 -0.98 9.80
N ASN A 85 0.90 -1.19 10.99
CA ASN A 85 -0.56 -1.31 11.20
C ASN A 85 -1.26 -2.31 10.25
N TRP A 86 -0.57 -3.41 9.92
CA TRP A 86 -1.08 -4.45 9.04
C TRP A 86 -2.39 -5.02 9.58
N THR A 87 -3.48 -4.78 8.86
CA THR A 87 -4.83 -5.12 9.33
C THR A 87 -5.62 -5.81 8.21
N PRO A 88 -5.94 -7.10 8.35
CA PRO A 88 -6.80 -7.80 7.39
C PRO A 88 -8.21 -7.19 7.32
N LEU A 89 -8.74 -7.03 6.11
CA LEU A 89 -10.08 -6.48 5.86
C LEU A 89 -11.11 -7.60 5.64
N LYS A 90 -11.64 -8.14 6.75
CA LYS A 90 -12.53 -9.32 6.74
C LYS A 90 -13.93 -9.06 6.16
N GLN A 91 -14.30 -7.81 5.90
CA GLN A 91 -15.60 -7.47 5.31
C GLN A 91 -15.70 -7.74 3.80
N LEU A 92 -14.59 -8.07 3.14
CA LEU A 92 -14.53 -8.33 1.70
C LEU A 92 -14.57 -9.85 1.42
N PRO A 93 -15.10 -10.29 0.26
CA PRO A 93 -15.18 -11.71 -0.10
C PRO A 93 -13.83 -12.32 -0.51
N VAL A 94 -12.77 -11.52 -0.54
CA VAL A 94 -11.40 -11.90 -0.92
C VAL A 94 -10.42 -11.53 0.20
N PRO A 95 -9.23 -12.16 0.27
CA PRO A 95 -8.18 -11.70 1.16
C PRO A 95 -7.81 -10.26 0.78
N ALA A 96 -7.84 -9.36 1.75
CA ALA A 96 -7.55 -7.95 1.57
C ALA A 96 -6.94 -7.39 2.83
N VAL A 97 -6.19 -6.30 2.71
CA VAL A 97 -5.45 -5.73 3.82
C VAL A 97 -5.32 -4.23 3.70
N GLN A 98 -5.35 -3.55 4.84
CA GLN A 98 -4.85 -2.19 4.97
C GLN A 98 -3.52 -2.18 5.74
N LEU A 99 -2.64 -1.28 5.39
CA LEU A 99 -1.35 -1.08 6.05
C LEU A 99 -0.88 0.36 5.87
N ASP A 100 0.05 0.78 6.72
CA ASP A 100 0.69 2.07 6.66
C ASP A 100 2.16 1.95 6.21
N VAL A 101 2.64 2.96 5.51
CA VAL A 101 4.05 3.20 5.17
C VAL A 101 4.37 4.62 5.60
N GLU A 102 5.50 4.82 6.26
CA GLU A 102 5.86 6.11 6.87
C GLU A 102 7.27 6.53 6.48
N GLU A 103 7.48 7.83 6.31
CA GLU A 103 8.80 8.41 6.16
C GLU A 103 9.62 8.29 7.46
N VAL A 104 10.89 7.91 7.31
CA VAL A 104 11.81 7.70 8.44
C VAL A 104 12.46 9.01 8.90
N SER A 105 12.79 9.91 7.97
CA SER A 105 13.70 11.04 8.21
C SER A 105 13.01 12.39 8.32
N THR A 106 12.05 12.68 7.44
CA THR A 106 11.41 14.00 7.31
C THR A 106 10.12 14.14 8.10
N TYR A 107 9.55 13.02 8.58
CA TYR A 107 8.21 12.98 9.20
C TYR A 107 7.18 13.74 8.36
N GLY A 108 7.30 13.68 7.03
CA GLY A 108 6.57 14.52 6.09
C GLY A 108 5.28 13.88 5.61
N ARG A 109 5.31 12.58 5.30
CA ARG A 109 4.20 11.85 4.66
C ARG A 109 3.80 10.59 5.45
N HIS A 110 2.49 10.43 5.63
CA HIS A 110 1.89 9.16 6.00
C HIS A 110 1.15 8.59 4.80
N LEU A 111 1.51 7.36 4.43
CA LEU A 111 0.85 6.64 3.36
C LEU A 111 0.03 5.51 3.98
N ARG A 112 -1.28 5.49 3.74
CA ARG A 112 -2.11 4.33 4.00
C ARG A 112 -2.45 3.64 2.70
N TYR A 113 -2.18 2.35 2.64
CA TYR A 113 -2.53 1.49 1.51
C TYR A 113 -3.68 0.56 1.86
N VAL A 114 -4.51 0.25 0.87
CA VAL A 114 -5.42 -0.88 0.86
C VAL A 114 -5.18 -1.70 -0.40
N PHE A 115 -5.01 -3.00 -0.24
CA PHE A 115 -4.81 -3.95 -1.33
C PHE A 115 -5.98 -4.92 -1.41
N ILE A 116 -6.57 -5.03 -2.59
CA ILE A 116 -7.70 -5.92 -2.88
C ILE A 116 -7.43 -6.64 -4.21
N PRO A 117 -7.30 -7.97 -4.23
CA PRO A 117 -7.21 -8.69 -5.50
C PRO A 117 -8.54 -8.61 -6.24
N VAL A 118 -8.48 -8.21 -7.52
CA VAL A 118 -9.66 -8.07 -8.39
C VAL A 118 -9.68 -9.09 -9.53
N SER A 119 -8.63 -9.89 -9.63
CA SER A 119 -8.50 -11.06 -10.50
C SER A 119 -7.29 -11.89 -10.03
N ARG A 120 -7.00 -13.00 -10.73
CA ARG A 120 -5.79 -13.80 -10.51
C ARG A 120 -4.50 -12.98 -10.46
N ASP A 121 -4.30 -12.02 -11.35
CA ASP A 121 -3.00 -11.37 -11.59
C ASP A 121 -3.06 -9.83 -11.48
N ARG A 122 -4.15 -9.29 -10.92
CA ARG A 122 -4.34 -7.85 -10.72
C ARG A 122 -4.78 -7.52 -9.32
N LEU A 123 -4.18 -6.45 -8.78
CA LEU A 123 -4.54 -5.86 -7.51
C LEU A 123 -5.16 -4.49 -7.76
N LEU A 124 -6.23 -4.18 -7.05
CA LEU A 124 -6.64 -2.82 -6.81
C LEU A 124 -5.82 -2.29 -5.64
N THR A 125 -5.10 -1.21 -5.87
CA THR A 125 -4.35 -0.47 -4.85
C THR A 125 -5.07 0.83 -4.59
N ILE A 126 -5.41 1.08 -3.33
CA ILE A 126 -5.91 2.37 -2.88
C ILE A 126 -4.84 2.98 -1.99
N GLN A 127 -4.41 4.18 -2.31
CA GLN A 127 -3.42 4.91 -1.53
C GLN A 127 -4.05 6.20 -0.98
N PHE A 128 -3.79 6.48 0.28
CA PHE A 128 -4.02 7.77 0.91
C PHE A 128 -2.67 8.32 1.36
N ASP A 129 -2.26 9.44 0.78
CA ASP A 129 -1.19 10.28 1.29
C ASP A 129 -1.80 11.41 2.11
N TYR A 130 -1.44 11.52 3.38
CA TYR A 130 -2.02 12.52 4.26
C TYR A 130 -1.00 13.13 5.20
N GLY A 131 -1.26 14.37 5.60
CA GLY A 131 -0.37 15.07 6.50
C GLY A 131 -0.94 16.38 7.03
N GLN A 132 -0.49 16.74 8.23
CA GLN A 132 -0.76 18.04 8.81
C GLN A 132 0.19 19.10 8.28
N SER A 133 -0.37 20.28 7.99
CA SER A 133 0.35 21.46 7.50
C SER A 133 1.08 22.20 8.63
N CYS A 134 2.01 21.52 9.31
CA CYS A 134 2.87 22.15 10.29
C CYS A 134 4.24 21.46 10.38
N ALA A 135 5.23 22.18 10.94
CA ALA A 135 6.58 21.67 11.14
C ALA A 135 6.71 20.89 12.46
N GLY A 136 7.60 19.90 12.47
CA GLY A 136 7.92 19.06 13.62
C GLY A 136 7.88 17.58 13.26
N ASN A 137 8.26 16.74 14.23
CA ASN A 137 8.03 15.30 14.12
C ASN A 137 6.53 14.97 14.29
N TRP A 138 6.16 13.70 14.13
CA TRP A 138 4.76 13.28 14.24
C TRP A 138 4.07 13.66 15.54
N LYS A 139 4.75 13.49 16.67
CA LYS A 139 4.19 13.84 17.98
C LYS A 139 3.92 15.35 18.08
N ASP A 140 4.82 16.16 17.56
CA ASP A 140 4.67 17.63 17.54
C ASP A 140 3.56 18.06 16.58
N LYS A 141 3.46 17.39 15.42
CA LYS A 141 2.40 17.63 14.44
C LYS A 141 1.02 17.30 15.01
N ASP A 142 0.86 16.12 15.59
CA ASP A 142 -0.40 15.66 16.19
C ASP A 142 -0.87 16.56 17.34
N ALA A 143 0.07 17.10 18.11
CA ALA A 143 -0.23 18.03 19.19
C ALA A 143 -0.69 19.41 18.69
N LYS A 144 -0.19 19.87 17.54
CA LYS A 144 -0.56 21.17 16.94
C LYS A 144 -1.84 21.07 16.13
N ILE A 145 -1.97 20.02 15.32
CA ILE A 145 -3.06 19.78 14.41
C ILE A 145 -3.47 18.31 14.55
N SER A 146 -4.68 18.08 15.04
CA SER A 146 -5.17 16.73 15.23
C SER A 146 -5.30 16.01 13.87
N PRO A 147 -4.73 14.79 13.71
CA PRO A 147 -4.92 14.00 12.49
C PRO A 147 -6.32 13.38 12.40
N LYS A 148 -7.11 13.43 13.49
CA LYS A 148 -8.36 12.70 13.62
C LYS A 148 -9.35 12.94 12.48
N PRO A 149 -9.64 14.18 12.02
CA PRO A 149 -10.59 14.39 10.93
C PRO A 149 -10.16 13.69 9.62
N MET A 150 -8.85 13.67 9.35
CA MET A 150 -8.30 12.98 8.18
C MET A 150 -8.42 11.46 8.34
N LEU A 151 -7.99 10.93 9.48
CA LEU A 151 -8.08 9.49 9.76
C LEU A 151 -9.52 8.97 9.75
N ASP A 152 -10.47 9.75 10.29
CA ASP A 152 -11.89 9.43 10.27
C ASP A 152 -12.41 9.37 8.83
N LEU A 153 -12.04 10.32 7.95
CA LEU A 153 -12.40 10.27 6.53
C LEU A 153 -11.82 9.03 5.84
N ILE A 154 -10.54 8.75 6.03
CA ILE A 154 -9.86 7.57 5.45
C ILE A 154 -10.59 6.30 5.90
N GLN A 155 -10.86 6.15 7.20
CA GLN A 155 -11.54 4.98 7.75
C GLN A 155 -12.98 4.84 7.24
N ASN A 156 -13.70 5.95 7.09
CA ASN A 156 -15.05 5.95 6.52
C ASN A 156 -15.03 5.48 5.06
N ILE A 157 -14.05 5.93 4.26
CA ILE A 157 -13.89 5.46 2.88
C ILE A 157 -13.60 3.95 2.89
N ILE A 158 -12.59 3.50 3.63
CA ILE A 158 -12.19 2.08 3.66
C ILE A 158 -13.34 1.16 4.13
N SER A 159 -14.06 1.54 5.18
CA SER A 159 -15.20 0.76 5.70
C SER A 159 -16.41 0.77 4.77
N SER A 160 -16.52 1.76 3.87
CA SER A 160 -17.59 1.83 2.86
C SER A 160 -17.32 0.98 1.62
N ILE A 161 -16.09 0.48 1.42
CA ILE A 161 -15.73 -0.35 0.27
C ILE A 161 -16.58 -1.63 0.26
N ARG A 162 -17.13 -1.95 -0.91
CA ARG A 162 -17.82 -3.20 -1.20
C ARG A 162 -17.24 -3.78 -2.48
N LEU A 163 -17.05 -5.09 -2.51
CA LEU A 163 -16.65 -5.82 -3.70
C LEU A 163 -17.80 -6.73 -4.11
N THR A 164 -18.27 -6.57 -5.35
CA THR A 164 -19.29 -7.42 -5.95
C THR A 164 -18.64 -8.21 -7.09
N PRO A 165 -18.27 -9.47 -6.87
CA PRO A 165 -17.62 -10.29 -7.89
C PRO A 165 -18.55 -10.54 -9.08
N SER A 166 -17.98 -10.63 -10.28
CA SER A 166 -18.66 -11.24 -11.42
C SER A 166 -18.81 -12.76 -11.18
N PRO A 167 -19.68 -13.47 -11.92
CA PRO A 167 -19.79 -14.92 -11.80
C PRO A 167 -18.46 -15.67 -12.00
N GLU A 168 -17.62 -15.17 -12.92
CA GLU A 168 -16.30 -15.74 -13.22
C GLU A 168 -15.35 -15.54 -12.03
N LEU A 169 -15.27 -14.31 -11.49
CA LEU A 169 -14.44 -14.02 -10.33
C LEU A 169 -14.94 -14.76 -9.09
N GLN A 170 -16.25 -14.89 -8.90
CA GLN A 170 -16.83 -15.65 -7.79
C GLN A 170 -16.39 -17.12 -7.83
N THR A 171 -16.37 -17.73 -9.02
CA THR A 171 -15.90 -19.10 -9.19
C THR A 171 -14.42 -19.25 -8.81
N GLU A 172 -13.57 -18.28 -9.18
CA GLU A 172 -12.15 -18.28 -8.79
C GLU A 172 -11.96 -18.08 -7.27
N ILE A 173 -12.77 -17.22 -6.66
CA ILE A 173 -12.77 -16.99 -5.21
C ILE A 173 -13.15 -18.27 -4.47
N ASP A 174 -14.22 -18.94 -4.90
CA ASP A 174 -14.70 -20.16 -4.27
C ASP A 174 -13.64 -21.26 -4.36
N HIS A 175 -13.02 -21.44 -5.54
CA HIS A 175 -11.92 -22.38 -5.72
C HIS A 175 -10.68 -22.06 -4.85
N ALA A 176 -10.28 -20.79 -4.76
CA ALA A 176 -9.16 -20.37 -3.92
C ALA A 176 -9.45 -20.61 -2.43
N LYS A 177 -10.69 -20.37 -2.00
CA LYS A 177 -11.16 -20.58 -0.64
C LYS A 177 -11.21 -22.07 -0.27
N GLU A 178 -11.72 -22.93 -1.15
CA GLU A 178 -11.75 -24.39 -0.95
C GLU A 178 -10.34 -25.00 -0.87
N ALA A 179 -9.41 -24.49 -1.68
CA ALA A 179 -8.02 -24.94 -1.68
C ALA A 179 -7.21 -24.42 -0.47
N CYS A 180 -7.75 -23.49 0.31
CA CYS A 180 -7.08 -22.94 1.48
C CYS A 180 -7.24 -23.87 2.69
N THR A 181 -6.14 -24.31 3.29
CA THR A 181 -6.15 -25.21 4.46
C THR A 181 -6.33 -24.47 5.80
N GLY A 182 -6.66 -23.17 5.78
CA GLY A 182 -6.77 -22.29 6.95
C GLY A 182 -7.77 -21.15 6.75
N ASP A 183 -7.62 -20.06 7.52
CA ASP A 183 -8.45 -18.86 7.34
C ASP A 183 -8.18 -18.26 5.95
N TYR A 184 -9.24 -17.95 5.21
CA TYR A 184 -9.15 -17.33 3.89
C TYR A 184 -8.96 -15.81 4.05
N SER A 185 -7.84 -15.46 4.67
CA SER A 185 -7.41 -14.12 5.02
C SER A 185 -5.89 -14.08 4.95
N VAL A 186 -5.33 -12.89 4.73
CA VAL A 186 -3.91 -12.68 4.98
C VAL A 186 -3.60 -12.88 6.45
N SER A 187 -2.32 -13.09 6.74
CA SER A 187 -1.74 -13.21 8.07
C SER A 187 -2.18 -12.05 8.97
N PRO A 188 -2.43 -12.30 10.27
CA PRO A 188 -2.87 -11.25 11.20
C PRO A 188 -1.78 -10.20 11.45
N GLU A 189 -0.53 -10.56 11.24
CA GLU A 189 0.63 -9.71 11.43
C GLU A 189 1.59 -9.86 10.24
N CYS A 190 2.31 -8.78 9.92
CA CYS A 190 3.38 -8.78 8.94
C CYS A 190 4.57 -8.04 9.53
N GLN A 191 5.76 -8.62 9.40
CA GLN A 191 6.98 -7.97 9.83
C GLN A 191 7.34 -6.83 8.88
N PRO A 192 7.91 -5.72 9.38
CA PRO A 192 8.43 -4.67 8.52
C PRO A 192 9.38 -5.24 7.45
N PHE A 193 9.22 -4.76 6.23
CA PHE A 193 10.08 -5.13 5.12
C PHE A 193 11.50 -4.61 5.35
N LYS A 194 12.48 -5.40 4.91
CA LYS A 194 13.90 -5.06 5.01
C LYS A 194 14.26 -4.12 3.87
N TRP A 195 13.97 -2.84 4.03
CA TRP A 195 14.39 -1.79 3.11
C TRP A 195 15.69 -1.12 3.61
N PRO A 196 16.56 -0.64 2.70
CA PRO A 196 16.35 -0.61 1.26
C PRO A 196 16.53 -1.98 0.59
N ALA A 197 15.74 -2.22 -0.47
CA ALA A 197 15.79 -3.44 -1.27
C ALA A 197 15.30 -3.16 -2.70
N ASP A 198 15.61 -4.09 -3.59
CA ASP A 198 15.21 -4.08 -4.99
C ASP A 198 14.24 -5.21 -5.31
N VAL A 199 13.65 -5.18 -6.49
CA VAL A 199 12.77 -6.24 -7.00
C VAL A 199 13.27 -6.69 -8.36
N ASP A 200 13.17 -7.99 -8.65
CA ASP A 200 13.48 -8.52 -9.96
C ASP A 200 12.43 -8.08 -11.01
N LYS A 201 12.73 -8.34 -12.28
CA LYS A 201 11.82 -8.07 -13.42
C LYS A 201 10.53 -8.90 -13.37
N ASP A 202 10.42 -9.87 -12.48
CA ASP A 202 9.17 -10.61 -12.24
C ASP A 202 8.19 -9.86 -11.31
N GLY A 203 8.64 -8.79 -10.65
CA GLY A 203 7.85 -7.95 -9.74
C GLY A 203 7.63 -8.56 -8.35
N LEU A 204 8.13 -9.76 -8.09
CA LEU A 204 7.83 -10.53 -6.87
C LEU A 204 9.09 -10.92 -6.10
N THR A 205 10.18 -11.23 -6.81
CA THR A 205 11.43 -11.67 -6.19
C THR A 205 12.16 -10.47 -5.59
N ILE A 206 12.29 -10.45 -4.27
CA ILE A 206 13.01 -9.40 -3.55
C ILE A 206 14.51 -9.65 -3.65
N LEU A 207 15.26 -8.60 -3.98
CA LEU A 207 16.68 -8.61 -4.21
C LEU A 207 17.37 -7.63 -3.26
N GLU A 208 18.64 -7.89 -2.94
CA GLU A 208 19.43 -6.94 -2.17
C GLU A 208 19.59 -5.61 -2.90
N TYR A 209 19.54 -4.51 -2.15
CA TYR A 209 19.70 -3.17 -2.70
C TYR A 209 21.04 -3.00 -3.44
N ARG A 210 20.98 -2.41 -4.63
CA ARG A 210 22.15 -1.97 -5.39
C ARG A 210 21.89 -0.59 -6.01
N LYS A 211 22.71 0.39 -5.62
CA LYS A 211 22.64 1.80 -6.05
C LYS A 211 22.56 2.00 -7.57
N ASP A 212 23.20 1.12 -8.35
CA ASP A 212 23.29 1.26 -9.81
C ASP A 212 22.30 0.36 -10.57
N ARG A 213 21.37 -0.32 -9.90
CA ARG A 213 20.48 -1.29 -10.54
C ARG A 213 19.56 -0.67 -11.59
N TYR A 214 19.04 0.52 -11.33
CA TYR A 214 18.08 1.20 -12.20
C TYR A 214 18.68 2.42 -12.91
N LYS A 215 20.02 2.58 -12.86
CA LYS A 215 20.70 3.60 -13.67
C LYS A 215 20.85 3.06 -15.09
N ASN A 216 20.13 3.66 -16.02
CA ASN A 216 20.35 3.46 -17.46
C ASN A 216 21.64 4.15 -17.91
#